data_AF-A0A5V5P1E7-F1
#
_entry.id   AF-A0A5V5P1E7-F1
#
_cell.length_a   1.000
_cell.length_b   1.000
_cell.length_c   1.000
_cell.angle_alpha   90.00
_cell.angle_beta   90.00
_cell.angle_gamma   90.00
#
_symmetry.space_group_name_H-M   'P 1'
#
loop_
_entity.id
_entity.type
_entity.pdbx_description
1 polymer ?
#
loop_
_entity_poly.entity_id
_entity_poly.type
_entity_poly.pdbx_seq_one_letter_code
_entity_poly.pdbx_strand_id
1 'polypeptide(L)'
;TYICPVNTIRDTAEFNLFLLRNQKVLPLSSVGITQVKQEEYYVAFGALSLNSSLADVTLEITTLVENALDIAEITQVYSQE
;
A
#
# COMPACT_ATOMS: atom_id res chain seq x y z
N THR A 1 -6.24 -3.38 0.33
CA THR A 1 -6.14 -3.57 -1.12
C THR A 1 -4.88 -4.35 -1.45
N TYR A 2 -5.00 -5.41 -2.26
CA TYR A 2 -3.82 -6.14 -2.77
C TYR A 2 -3.16 -5.32 -3.87
N ILE A 3 -1.84 -5.17 -3.79
CA ILE A 3 -1.06 -4.38 -4.75
C ILE A 3 -0.39 -5.32 -5.76
N CYS A 4 0.55 -6.14 -5.30
CA CYS A 4 1.23 -7.13 -6.12
C CYS A 4 1.72 -8.31 -5.27
N PRO A 5 2.01 -9.48 -5.89
CA PRO A 5 2.68 -10.57 -5.20
C PRO A 5 4.12 -10.20 -4.84
N VAL A 6 4.59 -10.60 -3.66
CA VAL A 6 5.95 -10.30 -3.17
C VAL A 6 7.03 -10.85 -4.11
N ASN A 7 6.78 -12.00 -4.74
CA ASN A 7 7.71 -12.65 -5.66
C ASN A 7 7.95 -11.88 -6.98
N THR A 8 7.13 -10.87 -7.30
CA THR A 8 7.30 -10.03 -8.49
C THR A 8 8.36 -8.94 -8.29
N ILE A 9 8.69 -8.62 -7.03
CA ILE A 9 9.69 -7.62 -6.67
C ILE A 9 11.09 -8.22 -6.73
N ARG A 10 11.99 -7.60 -7.49
CA ARG A 10 13.35 -8.10 -7.71
C ARG A 10 14.22 -8.07 -6.45
N ASP A 11 14.19 -6.95 -5.73
CA ASP A 11 14.91 -6.74 -4.47
C ASP A 11 13.93 -6.34 -3.38
N THR A 12 13.37 -7.35 -2.71
CA THR A 12 12.38 -7.13 -1.64
C THR A 12 12.99 -6.43 -0.43
N ALA A 13 14.29 -6.57 -0.18
CA ALA A 13 14.95 -5.91 0.95
C ALA A 13 15.06 -4.40 0.72
N GLU A 14 15.45 -3.99 -0.48
CA GLU A 14 15.46 -2.58 -0.87
C GLU A 14 14.04 -2.00 -0.82
N PHE A 15 13.07 -2.68 -1.45
CA PHE A 15 11.70 -2.17 -1.52
C PHE A 15 11.05 -2.06 -0.13
N ASN A 16 11.29 -3.04 0.75
CA ASN A 16 10.86 -2.96 2.14
C ASN A 16 11.49 -1.77 2.88
N LEU A 17 12.78 -1.51 2.67
CA LEU A 17 13.46 -0.36 3.26
C LEU A 17 12.88 0.97 2.72
N PHE A 18 12.57 1.03 1.42
CA PHE A 18 11.89 2.16 0.81
C PHE A 18 10.53 2.41 1.49
N LEU A 19 9.69 1.38 1.62
CA LEU A 19 8.37 1.49 2.27
C LEU A 19 8.50 1.99 3.71
N LEU A 20 9.44 1.43 4.48
CA LEU A 20 9.68 1.82 5.88
C LEU A 20 10.18 3.26 6.02
N ARG A 21 11.01 3.74 5.08
CA ARG A 21 11.50 5.14 5.08
C ARG A 21 10.42 6.14 4.67
N ASN A 22 9.52 5.74 3.77
CA ASN A 22 8.53 6.63 3.16
C ASN A 22 7.13 6.52 3.77
N GLN A 23 6.92 5.74 4.84
CA GLN A 23 5.60 5.63 5.47
C GLN A 23 5.00 6.98 5.88
N LYS A 24 5.82 7.96 6.27
CA LYS A 24 5.37 9.29 6.69
C LYS A 24 4.70 10.11 5.58
N VAL A 25 4.90 9.75 4.32
CA VAL A 25 4.32 10.46 3.16
C VAL A 25 3.05 9.80 2.64
N LEU A 26 2.58 8.70 3.25
CA LEU A 26 1.34 7.99 2.89
C LEU A 26 0.25 8.27 3.94
N PRO A 27 -0.47 9.40 3.86
CA PRO A 27 -1.47 9.77 4.87
C PRO A 27 -2.60 8.73 4.93
N LEU A 28 -3.04 8.35 6.14
CA LEU A 28 -4.11 7.37 6.38
C LEU A 28 -3.83 5.93 5.92
N SER A 29 -2.72 5.71 5.20
CA SER A 29 -2.34 4.40 4.66
C SER A 29 -1.15 3.81 5.40
N SER A 30 -1.06 2.49 5.34
CA SER A 30 0.10 1.69 5.72
C SER A 30 0.24 0.55 4.71
N VAL A 31 1.46 0.04 4.61
CA VAL A 31 1.78 -1.08 3.72
C VAL A 31 2.27 -2.24 4.57
N GLY A 32 1.85 -3.44 4.21
CA GLY A 32 2.28 -4.67 4.87
C GLY A 32 2.34 -5.82 3.87
N ILE A 33 2.72 -6.98 4.39
CA ILE A 33 2.73 -8.24 3.64
C ILE A 33 1.69 -9.15 4.28
N THR A 34 0.83 -9.75 3.46
CA THR A 34 -0.14 -10.75 3.93
C THR A 34 -0.09 -11.99 3.05
N GLN A 35 -0.40 -13.14 3.64
CA GLN A 35 -0.45 -14.40 2.92
C GLN A 35 -1.86 -14.66 2.39
N VAL A 36 -1.96 -14.88 1.07
CA VAL A 36 -3.19 -15.30 0.39
C VAL A 36 -2.95 -16.70 -0.19
N LYS A 37 -3.58 -17.72 0.41
CA LYS A 37 -3.32 -19.14 0.12
C LYS A 37 -1.83 -19.49 0.32
N GLN A 38 -1.09 -19.71 -0.77
CA GLN A 38 0.32 -20.12 -0.77
C GLN A 38 1.25 -19.01 -1.30
N GLU A 39 0.75 -17.79 -1.48
CA GLU A 39 1.50 -16.68 -2.03
C GLU A 39 1.38 -15.44 -1.13
N GLU A 40 2.48 -14.69 -1.00
CA GLU A 40 2.54 -13.46 -0.22
C GLU A 40 2.27 -12.26 -1.11
N TYR A 41 1.53 -11.28 -0.59
CA TYR A 41 1.17 -10.06 -1.30
C TYR A 41 1.54 -8.82 -0.48
N TYR A 42 2.07 -7.80 -1.16
CA TYR A 42 2.05 -6.45 -0.63
C TYR A 42 0.61 -5.93 -0.61
N VAL A 43 0.21 -5.38 0.54
CA VAL A 43 -1.13 -4.84 0.76
C VAL A 43 -1.06 -3.41 1.28
N ALA A 44 -1.82 -2.52 0.66
CA ALA A 44 -2.11 -1.20 1.20
C ALA A 44 -3.39 -1.27 2.04
N PHE A 45 -3.35 -0.75 3.25
CA PHE A 45 -4.49 -0.73 4.17
C PHE A 45 -4.49 0.54 5.01
N GLY A 46 -5.67 0.91 5.48
CA GLY A 46 -5.89 2.04 6.36
C GLY A 46 -7.19 1.85 7.13
N ALA A 47 -7.50 2.79 8.01
CA ALA A 47 -8.72 2.78 8.80
C ALA A 47 -9.49 4.08 8.61
N LEU A 48 -10.82 3.96 8.55
CA LEU A 48 -11.74 5.08 8.59
C LEU A 48 -12.21 5.29 10.02
N SER A 49 -12.45 6.54 10.42
CA SER A 49 -12.99 6.83 11.74
C SER A 49 -14.51 6.65 11.78
N LEU A 50 -15.01 5.93 12.80
CA LEU A 50 -16.45 5.69 12.99
C LEU A 50 -17.26 6.97 13.25
N ASN A 51 -16.60 8.03 13.69
CA ASN A 51 -17.22 9.30 14.05
C ASN A 51 -16.96 10.39 13.00
N SER A 52 -16.48 10.02 11.81
CA SER A 52 -16.22 10.95 10.71
C SER A 52 -17.52 11.43 10.06
N SER A 53 -17.54 12.69 9.60
CA SER A 53 -18.64 13.18 8.77
C SER A 53 -18.63 12.47 7.40
N LEU A 54 -19.72 12.54 6.64
CA LEU A 54 -19.74 11.97 5.28
C LEU A 54 -18.67 12.59 4.37
N ALA A 55 -18.40 13.90 4.53
CA ALA A 55 -17.36 14.59 3.78
C ALA A 55 -15.96 14.05 4.14
N ASP A 56 -15.69 13.84 5.43
CA ASP A 56 -14.43 13.27 5.90
C ASP A 56 -14.27 11.82 5.43
N VAL A 57 -15.31 10.99 5.51
CA VAL A 57 -15.27 9.62 4.98
C VAL A 57 -14.98 9.60 3.48
N THR A 58 -15.56 10.54 2.72
CA THR A 58 -15.29 10.67 1.28
C THR A 58 -13.83 11.02 1.04
N LEU A 59 -13.30 12.01 1.77
CA LEU A 59 -11.89 12.41 1.70
C LEU A 59 -10.96 11.25 2.08
N GLU A 60 -11.23 10.57 3.20
CA GLU A 60 -10.45 9.44 3.69
C GLU A 60 -10.40 8.31 2.65
N ILE A 61 -11.54 7.93 2.06
CA ILE A 61 -11.59 6.89 1.01
C ILE A 61 -10.82 7.33 -0.23
N THR A 62 -10.99 8.57 -0.70
CA THR A 62 -10.25 9.08 -1.87
C THR A 62 -8.75 9.02 -1.63
N THR A 63 -8.28 9.50 -0.47
CA THR A 63 -6.85 9.46 -0.10
C THR A 63 -6.32 8.02 -0.02
N LEU A 64 -7.09 7.09 0.54
CA LEU A 64 -6.68 5.67 0.59
C LEU A 64 -6.53 5.06 -0.81
N VAL A 65 -7.41 5.42 -1.74
CA VAL A 65 -7.36 4.94 -3.13
C VAL A 65 -6.16 5.56 -3.86
N GLU A 66 -5.93 6.86 -3.74
CA GLU A 66 -4.78 7.55 -4.35
C GLU A 66 -3.47 6.93 -3.87
N ASN A 67 -3.29 6.76 -2.55
CA ASN A 67 -2.10 6.10 -2.01
C ASN A 67 -1.92 4.67 -2.54
N ALA A 68 -3.00 3.91 -2.70
CA ALA A 68 -2.91 2.54 -3.22
C ALA A 68 -2.45 2.52 -4.70
N LEU A 69 -2.87 3.50 -5.51
CA LEU A 69 -2.41 3.68 -6.88
C LEU A 69 -0.94 4.07 -6.91
N ASP A 70 -0.53 5.06 -6.11
CA ASP A 70 0.87 5.50 -6.03
C ASP A 70 1.80 4.34 -5.64
N ILE A 71 1.41 3.53 -4.66
CA ILE A 71 2.19 2.34 -4.27
C ILE A 71 2.27 1.34 -5.43
N ALA A 72 1.16 1.10 -6.15
CA ALA A 72 1.14 0.21 -7.30
C ALA A 72 2.07 0.69 -8.42
N GLU A 73 2.10 1.99 -8.71
CA GLU A 73 3.02 2.58 -9.68
C GLU A 73 4.48 2.41 -9.25
N ILE A 74 4.80 2.66 -7.98
CA ILE A 74 6.16 2.46 -7.45
C ILE A 74 6.58 1.00 -7.60
N THR A 75 5.68 0.03 -7.38
CA THR A 75 6.04 -1.40 -7.52
C THR A 75 6.53 -1.75 -8.93
N GLN A 76 6.10 -1.03 -9.97
CA GLN A 76 6.56 -1.26 -11.34
C GLN A 76 8.06 -0.95 -11.49
N VAL A 77 8.57 0.05 -10.77
CA VAL A 77 10.01 0.40 -10.76
C VAL A 77 10.86 -0.73 -10.16
N TYR A 78 10.27 -1.51 -9.26
CA TYR A 78 10.95 -2.57 -8.50
C TYR A 78 10.63 -3.99 -9.00
N SER A 79 9.74 -4.11 -9.96
CA SER A 79 9.32 -5.40 -10.52
C SER A 79 10.35 -5.93 -11.52
N GLN A 80 10.40 -7.25 -11.70
CA GLN A 80 11.16 -7.88 -12.77
C GLN A 80 10.50 -7.55 -14.12
N GLU A 81 11.25 -6.98 -15.07
CA GLU A 81 10.87 -7.09 -16.50
C GLU A 81 10.83 -8.57 -16.92
#